data_AF-A0A7M2CBD0-F1
#
_entry.id   AF-A0A7M2CBD0-F1
#
_cell.length_a   1.000
_cell.length_b   1.000
_cell.length_c   1.000
_cell.angle_alpha   90.00
_cell.angle_beta   90.00
_cell.angle_gamma   90.00
#
_symmetry.space_group_name_H-M   'P 1'
#
loop_
_entity.id
_entity.type
_entity.pdbx_description
1 polymer ?
#
loop_
_entity_poly.entity_id
_entity_poly.type
_entity_poly.pdbx_seq_one_letter_code
_entity_poly.pdbx_strand_id
1 'polypeptide(L)'
;MRPMTSLRDEARNPNTSRERLHELAHQPGDRGQHDSDAGWCREYVAANPNVGLATLQELAADMDDVMARRNAANNPVLDNQTLWMMIEDIDDLTADAARERLGLAPKPRPNTALRAVRIPVIDVKTGRVTKP
;
A
#
# COMPACT_ATOMS: atom_id res chain seq x y z
N MET A 1 25.74 26.73 0.00
CA MET A 1 24.33 26.89 0.42
C MET A 1 23.62 25.57 0.16
N ARG A 2 23.14 24.86 1.20
CA ARG A 2 22.18 23.77 1.02
C ARG A 2 20.81 24.41 0.71
N PRO A 3 19.98 23.84 -0.18
CA PRO A 3 18.68 24.44 -0.47
C PRO A 3 17.81 24.50 0.81
N MET A 4 16.96 25.52 0.93
CA MET A 4 15.99 25.69 2.02
C MET A 4 14.78 24.74 1.90
N THR A 5 14.94 23.60 1.24
CA THR A 5 13.89 22.59 1.06
C THR A 5 14.10 21.47 2.06
N SER A 6 13.02 21.06 2.73
CA SER A 6 13.07 19.94 3.65
C SER A 6 13.32 18.62 2.90
N LEU A 7 13.90 17.61 3.55
CA LEU A 7 14.13 16.28 2.98
C LEU A 7 12.82 15.67 2.46
N ARG A 8 11.70 15.91 3.13
CA ARG A 8 10.37 15.50 2.65
C ARG A 8 9.92 16.25 1.39
N ASP A 9 10.32 17.52 1.22
CA ASP A 9 10.02 18.27 -0.02
C ASP A 9 10.82 17.71 -1.19
N GLU A 10 12.08 17.35 -0.95
CA GLU A 10 12.89 16.60 -1.93
C GLU A 10 12.24 15.26 -2.26
N ALA A 11 11.80 14.50 -1.26
CA ALA A 11 11.15 13.20 -1.47
C ALA A 11 9.83 13.31 -2.25
N ARG A 12 9.07 14.40 -2.06
CA ARG A 12 7.79 14.64 -2.75
C ARG A 12 7.96 15.19 -4.17
N ASN A 13 9.10 15.83 -4.47
CA ASN A 13 9.33 16.44 -5.78
C ASN A 13 9.43 15.36 -6.88
N PRO A 14 8.54 15.38 -7.90
CA PRO A 14 8.53 14.36 -8.96
C PRO A 14 9.77 14.40 -9.85
N ASN A 15 10.57 15.47 -9.79
CA ASN A 15 11.82 15.62 -10.53
C ASN A 15 13.06 15.18 -9.73
N THR A 16 12.91 14.75 -8.49
CA THR A 16 14.03 14.21 -7.70
C THR A 16 14.55 12.94 -8.35
N SER A 17 15.87 12.82 -8.49
CA SER A 17 16.49 11.67 -9.15
C SER A 17 16.26 10.38 -8.36
N ARG A 18 16.32 9.24 -9.06
CA ARG A 18 16.16 7.91 -8.45
C ARG A 18 17.21 7.65 -7.38
N GLU A 19 18.45 8.04 -7.66
CA GLU A 19 19.58 7.90 -6.74
C GLU A 19 19.33 8.72 -5.47
N ARG A 20 18.83 9.95 -5.61
CA ARG A 20 18.51 10.80 -4.47
C ARG A 20 17.32 10.28 -3.66
N LEU A 21 16.29 9.76 -4.33
CA LEU A 21 15.16 9.10 -3.68
C LEU A 21 15.61 7.86 -2.89
N HIS A 22 16.53 7.07 -3.43
CA HIS A 22 17.12 5.93 -2.73
C HIS A 22 17.87 6.37 -1.47
N GLU A 23 18.69 7.42 -1.54
CA GLU A 23 19.34 7.99 -0.36
C GLU A 23 18.32 8.45 0.69
N LEU A 24 17.29 9.18 0.29
CA LEU A 24 16.25 9.71 1.19
C LEU A 24 15.47 8.60 1.90
N ALA A 25 15.23 7.46 1.24
CA ALA A 25 14.55 6.31 1.84
C ALA A 25 15.35 5.68 2.99
N HIS A 26 16.68 5.78 2.94
CA HIS A 26 17.61 5.17 3.89
C HIS A 26 18.15 6.15 4.93
N GLN A 27 17.67 7.40 4.93
CA GLN A 27 18.08 8.37 5.94
C GLN A 27 17.63 7.92 7.33
N PRO A 28 18.49 8.05 8.36
CA PRO A 28 18.12 7.73 9.72
C PRO A 28 17.04 8.69 10.19
N GLY A 29 15.92 8.15 10.66
CA GLY A 29 14.79 8.92 11.14
C GLY A 29 13.69 8.00 11.65
N ASP A 30 13.12 8.36 12.79
CA ASP A 30 11.96 7.70 13.36
C ASP A 30 10.76 8.61 13.16
N ARG A 31 9.68 8.05 12.60
CA ARG A 31 8.41 8.74 12.40
C ARG A 31 7.77 9.17 13.73
N GLY A 32 8.04 8.45 14.81
CA GLY A 32 7.61 8.78 16.17
C GLY A 32 8.32 10.00 16.76
N GLN A 33 9.45 10.42 16.18
CA GLN A 33 10.14 11.65 16.55
C GLN A 33 9.57 12.79 15.70
N HIS A 34 8.70 13.59 16.30
CA HIS A 34 7.93 14.66 15.65
C HIS A 34 8.78 15.67 14.85
N ASP A 35 10.07 15.80 15.18
CA ASP A 35 11.00 16.75 14.55
C ASP A 35 11.95 16.08 13.54
N SER A 36 11.85 14.76 13.31
CA SER A 36 12.69 14.08 12.32
C SER A 36 12.07 14.19 10.92
N ASP A 37 12.51 15.19 10.16
CA ASP A 37 12.17 15.36 8.75
C ASP A 37 12.46 14.10 7.91
N ALA A 38 13.53 13.38 8.26
CA ALA A 38 13.91 12.11 7.65
C ALA A 38 12.90 10.97 7.91
N GLY A 39 12.26 10.95 9.08
CA GLY A 39 11.28 9.91 9.45
C GLY A 39 10.03 9.89 8.56
N TRP A 40 9.76 10.97 7.83
CA TRP A 40 8.65 11.09 6.88
C TRP A 40 9.08 10.86 5.43
N CYS A 41 10.38 10.73 5.14
CA CYS A 41 10.84 10.61 3.76
C CYS A 41 10.35 9.32 3.08
N ARG A 42 10.30 8.20 3.80
CA ARG A 42 9.92 6.88 3.24
C ARG A 42 8.55 6.89 2.58
N GLU A 43 7.54 7.49 3.20
CA GLU A 43 6.19 7.57 2.60
C GLU A 43 6.18 8.42 1.32
N TYR A 44 6.94 9.51 1.27
CA TYR A 44 7.01 10.38 0.10
C TYR A 44 7.82 9.77 -1.02
N VAL A 45 8.92 9.08 -0.69
CA VAL A 45 9.69 8.31 -1.66
C VAL A 45 8.81 7.21 -2.26
N ALA A 46 8.08 6.45 -1.44
CA ALA A 46 7.17 5.42 -1.91
C ALA A 46 6.05 5.96 -2.82
N ALA A 47 5.57 7.18 -2.57
CA ALA A 47 4.56 7.84 -3.41
C ALA A 47 5.14 8.52 -4.67
N ASN A 48 6.46 8.68 -4.77
CA ASN A 48 7.07 9.46 -5.84
C ASN A 48 6.99 8.71 -7.18
N PRO A 49 6.48 9.32 -8.25
CA PRO A 49 6.37 8.65 -9.56
C PRO A 49 7.72 8.35 -10.22
N ASN A 50 8.80 9.01 -9.78
CA ASN A 50 10.15 8.80 -10.30
C ASN A 50 11.00 7.84 -9.44
N VAL A 51 10.43 7.22 -8.40
CA VAL A 51 11.15 6.25 -7.57
C VAL A 51 11.66 5.07 -8.39
N GLY A 52 12.82 4.53 -8.03
CA GLY A 52 13.34 3.31 -8.65
C GLY A 52 12.57 2.09 -8.16
N LEU A 53 12.33 1.11 -9.06
CA LEU A 53 11.61 -0.12 -8.72
C LEU A 53 12.22 -0.84 -7.50
N ALA A 54 13.55 -1.00 -7.46
CA ALA A 54 14.23 -1.69 -6.35
C ALA A 54 13.97 -1.01 -4.99
N THR A 55 14.10 0.31 -4.92
CA THR A 55 13.79 1.07 -3.70
C THR A 55 12.32 0.97 -3.32
N LEU A 56 11.42 0.96 -4.31
CA LEU A 56 10.00 0.80 -4.05
C LEU A 56 9.66 -0.60 -3.52
N GLN A 57 10.34 -1.64 -4.01
CA GLN A 57 10.21 -3.01 -3.52
C GLN A 57 10.72 -3.13 -2.07
N GLU A 58 11.82 -2.47 -1.72
CA GLU A 58 12.32 -2.39 -0.34
C GLU A 58 11.29 -1.74 0.58
N LEU A 59 10.74 -0.59 0.18
CA LEU A 59 9.72 0.13 0.95
C LEU A 59 8.39 -0.65 1.05
N ALA A 60 8.05 -1.46 0.05
CA ALA A 60 6.90 -2.36 0.09
C ALA A 60 7.08 -3.50 1.11
N ALA A 61 8.33 -3.87 1.42
CA ALA A 61 8.68 -4.89 2.42
C ALA A 61 8.97 -4.29 3.81
N ASP A 62 8.95 -2.97 3.98
CA ASP A 62 9.23 -2.28 5.23
C ASP A 62 8.09 -2.48 6.24
N MET A 63 8.29 -3.42 7.17
CA MET A 63 7.29 -3.76 8.18
C MET A 63 7.08 -2.65 9.23
N ASP A 64 8.03 -1.73 9.38
CA ASP A 64 8.00 -0.67 10.38
C ASP A 64 7.24 0.58 9.90
N ASP A 65 7.01 0.74 8.59
CA ASP A 65 6.33 1.90 8.01
C ASP A 65 5.13 1.53 7.14
N VAL A 66 3.96 1.44 7.78
CA VAL A 66 2.69 1.14 7.09
C VAL A 66 2.33 2.16 6.00
N MET A 67 2.73 3.43 6.16
CA MET A 67 2.40 4.47 5.18
C MET A 67 3.30 4.34 3.95
N ALA A 68 4.57 3.98 4.13
CA ALA A 68 5.46 3.64 3.02
C ALA A 68 4.93 2.43 2.24
N ARG A 69 4.56 1.33 2.91
CA ARG A 69 3.96 0.15 2.24
C ARG A 69 2.68 0.50 1.50
N ARG A 70 1.76 1.25 2.12
CA ARG A 70 0.51 1.66 1.47
C ARG A 70 0.76 2.50 0.23
N ASN A 71 1.69 3.46 0.28
CA ASN A 71 2.03 4.28 -0.88
C ASN A 71 2.71 3.44 -1.96
N ALA A 72 3.57 2.49 -1.60
CA ALA A 72 4.18 1.57 -2.54
C ALA A 72 3.14 0.70 -3.27
N ALA A 73 2.17 0.15 -2.53
CA ALA A 73 1.05 -0.61 -3.10
C ALA A 73 0.28 0.23 -4.11
N ASN A 74 0.07 1.53 -3.87
CA ASN A 74 -0.65 2.43 -4.79
C ASN A 74 0.22 2.99 -5.93
N ASN A 75 1.55 2.84 -5.88
CA ASN A 75 2.44 3.45 -6.85
C ASN A 75 2.56 2.60 -8.13
N PRO A 76 2.20 3.14 -9.32
CA PRO A 76 2.21 2.40 -10.58
C PRO A 76 3.58 1.83 -10.99
N VAL A 77 4.68 2.33 -10.42
CA VAL A 77 6.03 1.80 -10.63
C VAL A 77 6.17 0.40 -10.04
N LEU A 78 5.47 0.08 -8.94
CA LEU A 78 5.58 -1.22 -8.29
C LEU A 78 5.00 -2.31 -9.21
N ASP A 79 5.75 -3.39 -9.37
CA ASP A 79 5.38 -4.51 -10.22
C ASP A 79 4.33 -5.44 -9.57
N ASN A 80 3.70 -6.26 -10.41
CA ASN A 80 2.69 -7.21 -9.95
C ASN A 80 3.26 -8.30 -9.03
N GLN A 81 4.53 -8.67 -9.17
CA GLN A 81 5.15 -9.73 -8.36
C GLN A 81 5.23 -9.29 -6.90
N THR A 82 5.64 -8.05 -6.64
CA THR A 82 5.65 -7.49 -5.28
C THR A 82 4.23 -7.24 -4.77
N LEU A 83 3.30 -6.77 -5.61
CA LEU A 83 1.89 -6.64 -5.21
C LEU A 83 1.31 -7.96 -4.70
N TRP A 84 1.63 -9.09 -5.33
CA TRP A 84 1.21 -10.42 -4.87
C TRP A 84 1.72 -10.77 -3.48
N MET A 85 2.83 -10.21 -3.03
CA MET A 85 3.34 -10.41 -1.66
C MET A 85 2.58 -9.56 -0.63
N MET A 86 1.90 -8.49 -1.07
CA MET A 86 1.22 -7.53 -0.22
C MET A 86 -0.29 -7.81 -0.06
N ILE A 87 -0.87 -8.76 -0.81
CA ILE A 87 -2.33 -9.00 -0.75
C ILE A 87 -2.84 -9.51 0.60
N GLU A 88 -1.94 -9.96 1.47
CA GLU A 88 -2.20 -10.37 2.86
C GLU A 88 -1.47 -9.47 3.85
N ASP A 89 -1.14 -8.22 3.47
CA ASP A 89 -0.54 -7.25 4.40
C ASP A 89 -1.38 -7.16 5.68
N ILE A 90 -0.68 -6.98 6.81
CA ILE A 90 -1.30 -6.84 8.12
C ILE A 90 -2.23 -5.63 8.18
N ASP A 91 -1.92 -4.56 7.45
CA ASP A 91 -2.80 -3.41 7.25
C ASP A 91 -3.77 -3.68 6.11
N ASP A 92 -5.06 -3.81 6.46
CA ASP A 92 -6.11 -4.13 5.49
C ASP A 92 -6.19 -3.13 4.32
N LEU A 93 -5.86 -1.85 4.54
CA LEU A 93 -5.86 -0.85 3.47
C LEU A 93 -4.68 -1.03 2.50
N THR A 94 -3.53 -1.44 3.00
CA THR A 94 -2.37 -1.81 2.17
C THR A 94 -2.68 -3.08 1.35
N ALA A 95 -3.27 -4.09 2.01
CA ALA A 95 -3.69 -5.31 1.34
C ALA A 95 -4.76 -5.03 0.27
N ASP A 96 -5.77 -4.22 0.59
CA ASP A 96 -6.83 -3.85 -0.35
C ASP A 96 -6.28 -3.07 -1.55
N ALA A 97 -5.34 -2.14 -1.34
CA ALA A 97 -4.69 -1.41 -2.44
C ALA A 97 -3.94 -2.36 -3.38
N ALA A 98 -3.22 -3.35 -2.84
CA ALA A 98 -2.53 -4.34 -3.64
C ALA A 98 -3.52 -5.23 -4.43
N ARG A 99 -4.59 -5.68 -3.75
CA ARG A 99 -5.64 -6.50 -4.34
C ARG A 99 -6.40 -5.76 -5.44
N GLU A 100 -6.73 -4.48 -5.23
CA GLU A 100 -7.41 -3.64 -6.22
C GLU A 100 -6.58 -3.50 -7.50
N ARG A 101 -5.28 -3.21 -7.39
CA ARG A 101 -4.38 -3.11 -8.56
C ARG A 101 -4.22 -4.43 -9.31
N LEU A 102 -4.34 -5.56 -8.62
CA LEU A 102 -4.35 -6.90 -9.21
C LEU A 102 -5.73 -7.34 -9.73
N GLY A 103 -6.77 -6.52 -9.56
CA GLY A 103 -8.15 -6.86 -9.96
C GLY A 103 -8.81 -7.92 -9.06
N LEU A 104 -8.33 -8.09 -7.83
CA LEU A 104 -8.86 -9.03 -6.85
C LEU A 104 -9.95 -8.37 -5.99
N ALA A 105 -10.87 -9.18 -5.46
CA ALA A 105 -11.80 -8.71 -4.42
C ALA A 105 -11.03 -8.24 -3.18
N PRO A 106 -11.55 -7.29 -2.38
CA PRO A 106 -10.92 -6.85 -1.13
C PRO A 106 -10.57 -8.01 -0.19
N LYS A 107 -9.60 -7.80 0.69
CA LYS A 107 -9.13 -8.80 1.66
C LYS A 107 -10.31 -9.31 2.49
N PRO A 108 -10.57 -10.62 2.53
CA PRO A 108 -11.67 -11.17 3.32
C PRO A 108 -11.47 -10.86 4.80
N ARG A 109 -12.37 -10.07 5.40
CA ARG A 109 -12.34 -9.77 6.84
C ARG A 109 -13.32 -10.70 7.56
N PRO A 110 -13.02 -11.15 8.79
CA PRO A 110 -13.86 -12.09 9.54
C PRO A 110 -15.35 -11.69 9.61
N ASN A 111 -15.64 -10.39 9.61
CA ASN A 111 -17.01 -9.86 9.71
C ASN A 111 -17.58 -9.28 8.39
N THR A 112 -16.86 -9.36 7.26
CA THR A 112 -17.35 -8.79 5.98
C THR A 112 -18.24 -9.78 5.21
N ALA A 113 -18.14 -11.08 5.49
CA ALA A 113 -18.88 -12.14 4.82
C ALA A 113 -20.35 -12.33 5.29
N LEU A 114 -20.88 -11.49 6.18
CA LEU A 114 -22.31 -11.50 6.54
C LEU A 114 -23.17 -10.55 5.70
N ARG A 115 -22.71 -10.15 4.50
CA ARG A 115 -23.71 -9.93 3.43
C ARG A 115 -24.23 -11.30 3.06
N ALA A 116 -25.28 -11.72 3.77
CA ALA A 116 -26.07 -12.90 3.50
C ALA A 116 -26.20 -13.05 1.99
N VAL A 117 -25.43 -13.99 1.43
CA VAL A 117 -25.80 -14.56 0.13
C VAL A 117 -27.16 -15.15 0.43
N ARG A 118 -28.19 -14.44 0.02
CA ARG A 118 -29.55 -14.86 0.22
C ARG A 118 -29.81 -15.99 -0.77
N ILE A 119 -29.31 -17.18 -0.44
CA ILE A 119 -29.47 -18.37 -1.26
C ILE A 119 -30.96 -18.74 -1.18
N PRO A 120 -31.69 -18.72 -2.31
CA PRO A 120 -33.08 -19.18 -2.31
C PRO A 120 -33.11 -20.66 -1.90
N VAL A 121 -33.96 -21.00 -0.95
CA VAL A 121 -34.11 -22.39 -0.53
C VAL A 121 -35.14 -23.06 -1.44
N ILE A 122 -34.80 -24.21 -2.02
CA ILE A 122 -35.72 -25.00 -2.84
C ILE A 122 -36.28 -26.11 -1.97
N ASP A 123 -37.60 -26.13 -1.79
CA ASP A 123 -38.29 -27.28 -1.20
C ASP A 123 -38.21 -28.47 -2.17
N VAL A 124 -37.49 -29.51 -1.76
CA VAL A 124 -37.20 -30.70 -2.58
C VAL A 124 -38.47 -31.51 -2.90
N LYS A 125 -39.53 -31.38 -2.09
CA LYS A 125 -40.79 -32.10 -2.30
C LYS A 125 -41.75 -31.34 -3.20
N THR A 126 -41.72 -30.01 -3.15
CA THR A 126 -42.71 -29.17 -3.85
C THR A 126 -42.13 -28.37 -5.00
N GLY A 127 -40.80 -28.32 -5.14
CA GLY A 127 -40.08 -27.51 -6.13
C GLY A 127 -40.20 -26.00 -5.91
N ARG A 128 -40.81 -25.57 -4.80
CA ARG A 128 -41.02 -24.15 -4.52
C ARG A 128 -39.72 -23.51 -4.05
N VAL A 129 -39.38 -22.41 -4.70
CA VAL A 129 -38.28 -21.54 -4.30
C VAL A 129 -38.81 -20.55 -3.27
N THR A 130 -38.33 -20.64 -2.03
CA THR A 130 -38.49 -19.53 -1.08
C THR A 130 -37.41 -18.51 -1.39
N LYS A 131 -37.85 -17.36 -1.92
CA LYS A 131 -36.98 -16.20 -1.99
C LYS A 131 -36.71 -15.73 -0.55
N PRO A 132 -35.52 -15.20 -0.29
CA PRO A 132 -35.21 -14.52 0.97
C PRO A 132 -36.07 -13.29 1.23
#